data_AF-A0A2H6KCQ2-F1
#
_entry.id   AF-A0A2H6KCQ2-F1
#
_cell.length_a   1.000
_cell.length_b   1.000
_cell.length_c   1.000
_cell.angle_alpha   90.00
_cell.angle_beta   90.00
_cell.angle_gamma   90.00
#
_symmetry.space_group_name_H-M   'P 1'
#
loop_
_entity.id
_entity.type
_entity.pdbx_description
1 polymer ?
#
loop_
_entity_poly.entity_id
_entity_poly.type
_entity_poly.pdbx_seq_one_letter_code
_entity_poly.pdbx_strand_id
1 'polypeptide(L)'
;MMQRRYLGQAPSGRQLNSIEASWTEAKKLFYKPALGYTEFAKRVEALRMLAFWALVTGLTLDIALNPPKSQYWAKWNLIKMPSRIMEKFGGQAKPVTPPEPAKLGADLLTDASREYHRICNL
;
A
#
# COMPACT_ATOMS: atom_id res chain seq x y z
N MET A 1 -42.37 1.52 23.62
CA MET A 1 -41.47 2.57 23.12
C MET A 1 -40.08 2.27 23.66
N MET A 2 -39.26 1.55 22.89
CA MET A 2 -37.99 0.97 23.37
C MET A 2 -36.84 1.90 22.99
N GLN A 3 -36.40 2.73 23.94
CA GLN A 3 -35.26 3.64 23.75
C GLN A 3 -33.96 2.81 23.72
N ARG A 4 -33.46 2.49 22.53
CA ARG A 4 -32.09 1.94 22.37
C ARG A 4 -31.10 2.99 22.84
N ARG A 5 -30.47 2.73 23.99
CA ARG A 5 -29.38 3.53 24.54
C ARG A 5 -28.09 3.18 23.78
N TYR A 6 -27.64 4.06 22.88
CA TYR A 6 -26.26 4.04 22.35
C TYR A 6 -25.26 4.58 23.40
N LEU A 7 -25.34 4.08 24.64
CA LEU A 7 -24.42 4.45 25.72
C LEU A 7 -23.14 3.63 25.57
N GLY A 8 -22.23 4.11 24.73
CA GLY A 8 -20.91 3.50 24.58
C GLY A 8 -19.96 4.34 23.74
N GLN A 9 -20.32 4.66 22.49
CA GLN A 9 -19.52 5.52 21.62
C GLN A 9 -20.39 6.16 20.53
N ALA A 10 -20.09 7.45 20.23
CA ALA A 10 -20.47 8.29 19.07
C ALA A 10 -21.41 9.48 19.40
N PRO A 11 -21.15 10.71 18.88
CA PRO A 11 -21.30 10.96 17.45
C PRO A 11 -20.25 11.93 16.88
N SER A 12 -19.17 11.40 16.33
CA SER A 12 -18.96 11.74 14.92
C SER A 12 -19.18 10.42 14.23
N GLY A 13 -20.37 10.24 13.63
CA GLY A 13 -20.63 9.10 12.77
C GLY A 13 -19.43 9.00 11.84
N ARG A 14 -18.76 7.84 11.85
CA ARG A 14 -17.43 7.61 11.26
C ARG A 14 -17.32 8.37 9.95
N GLN A 15 -16.83 9.61 10.00
CA GLN A 15 -16.63 10.42 8.82
C GLN A 15 -15.34 9.88 8.24
N LEU A 16 -15.45 8.73 7.57
CA LEU A 16 -14.34 8.07 6.89
C LEU A 16 -13.65 9.02 5.91
N ASN A 17 -14.37 10.06 5.49
CA ASN A 17 -13.91 11.10 4.58
C ASN A 17 -13.12 12.23 5.26
N SER A 18 -13.08 12.29 6.61
CA SER A 18 -12.41 13.37 7.34
C SER A 18 -10.99 12.97 7.74
N ILE A 19 -10.09 12.96 6.75
CA ILE A 19 -8.66 12.65 6.94
C ILE A 19 -7.98 13.67 7.87
N GLU A 20 -8.32 14.95 7.76
CA GLU A 20 -7.75 16.02 8.59
C GLU A 20 -8.09 15.87 10.08
N ALA A 21 -9.33 15.48 10.37
CA ALA A 21 -9.77 15.21 11.74
C ALA A 21 -9.03 14.00 12.31
N SER A 22 -8.88 12.94 11.51
CA SER A 22 -8.13 11.74 11.89
C SER A 22 -6.65 12.04 12.15
N TRP A 23 -6.03 12.88 11.32
CA TRP A 23 -4.66 13.36 11.51
C TRP A 23 -4.50 14.14 12.82
N THR A 24 -5.46 15.03 13.11
CA THR A 24 -5.42 15.85 14.34
C THR A 24 -5.57 14.98 15.59
N GLU A 25 -6.47 14.00 15.59
CA GLU A 25 -6.63 13.05 16.70
C GLU A 25 -5.42 12.11 16.85
N ALA A 26 -4.85 11.64 15.75
CA ALA A 26 -3.65 10.80 15.79
C ALA A 26 -2.45 11.56 16.37
N LYS A 27 -2.24 12.83 15.98
CA LYS A 27 -1.16 13.65 16.57
C LYS A 27 -1.32 13.83 18.08
N LYS A 28 -2.56 14.00 18.58
CA LYS A 28 -2.83 14.12 20.02
C LYS A 28 -2.34 12.92 20.83
N LEU A 29 -2.14 11.76 20.21
CA LEU A 29 -1.57 10.59 20.88
C LEU A 29 -0.15 10.85 21.39
N PHE A 30 0.65 11.67 20.69
CA PHE A 30 2.07 11.86 21.00
C PHE A 30 2.34 13.00 21.98
N TYR A 31 1.46 14.02 22.03
CA TYR A 31 1.70 15.22 22.85
C TYR A 31 0.67 15.48 23.94
N LYS A 32 -0.49 14.80 23.93
CA LYS A 32 -1.56 15.01 24.93
C LYS A 32 -1.87 13.68 25.63
N PRO A 33 -1.76 13.57 26.96
CA PRO A 33 -2.22 12.37 27.66
C PRO A 33 -3.73 12.16 27.44
N ALA A 34 -4.17 10.91 27.32
CA ALA A 34 -5.58 10.58 27.23
C ALA A 34 -6.20 10.61 28.63
N LEU A 35 -7.32 11.33 28.79
CA LEU A 35 -8.00 11.42 30.09
C LEU A 35 -8.84 10.16 30.39
N GLY A 36 -9.14 9.36 29.36
CA GLY A 36 -9.87 8.12 29.50
C GLY A 36 -9.60 7.14 28.36
N TYR A 37 -9.96 5.87 28.59
CA TYR A 37 -9.75 4.79 27.63
C TYR A 37 -10.46 5.02 26.29
N THR A 38 -11.65 5.62 26.32
CA THR A 38 -12.43 5.92 25.11
C THR A 38 -11.71 6.90 24.18
N GLU A 39 -11.02 7.90 24.73
CA GLU A 39 -10.19 8.81 23.96
C GLU A 39 -8.95 8.12 23.40
N PHE A 40 -8.28 7.30 24.23
CA PHE A 40 -7.11 6.54 23.81
C PHE A 40 -7.45 5.61 22.63
N ALA A 41 -8.52 4.83 22.74
CA ALA A 41 -8.99 3.93 21.69
C ALA A 41 -9.28 4.67 20.38
N LYS A 42 -9.93 5.84 20.45
CA LYS A 42 -10.23 6.68 19.27
C LYS A 42 -8.95 7.16 18.58
N ARG A 43 -7.94 7.60 19.34
CA ARG A 43 -6.67 8.09 18.78
C ARG A 43 -5.87 6.96 18.13
N VAL A 44 -5.88 5.76 18.71
CA VAL A 44 -5.24 4.56 18.14
C VAL A 44 -5.97 4.11 16.87
N GLU A 45 -7.30 4.14 16.83
CA GLU A 45 -8.07 3.82 15.63
C GLU A 45 -7.74 4.80 14.48
N ALA A 46 -7.64 6.10 14.77
CA ALA A 46 -7.23 7.10 13.80
C ALA A 46 -5.80 6.85 13.27
N LEU A 47 -4.86 6.51 14.16
CA LEU A 47 -3.48 6.16 13.79
C LEU A 47 -3.44 4.93 12.88
N ARG A 48 -4.20 3.88 13.21
CA ARG A 48 -4.28 2.65 12.41
C ARG A 48 -4.75 2.95 10.98
N MET A 49 -5.78 3.77 10.81
CA MET A 49 -6.28 4.12 9.48
C MET A 49 -5.22 4.89 8.68
N LEU A 50 -4.52 5.84 9.30
CA LEU A 50 -3.45 6.59 8.64
C LEU A 50 -2.26 5.70 8.27
N ALA A 51 -1.86 4.78 9.15
CA ALA A 51 -0.79 3.83 8.88
C ALA A 51 -1.13 2.90 7.72
N PHE A 52 -2.38 2.41 7.66
CA PHE A 52 -2.87 1.61 6.54
C PHE A 52 -2.75 2.38 5.22
N TRP A 53 -3.27 3.62 5.16
CA TRP A 53 -3.20 4.43 3.97
C TRP A 53 -1.75 4.80 3.60
N ALA A 54 -0.90 5.12 4.55
CA ALA A 54 0.52 5.42 4.32
C ALA A 54 1.27 4.22 3.73
N LEU A 55 0.99 3.01 4.21
CA LEU A 55 1.58 1.80 3.64
C LEU A 55 1.06 1.52 2.24
N VAL A 56 -0.26 1.61 2.03
CA VAL A 56 -0.85 1.38 0.71
C VAL A 56 -0.32 2.39 -0.30
N THR A 57 -0.29 3.68 0.02
CA THR A 57 0.23 4.71 -0.89
C THR A 57 1.73 4.59 -1.08
N GLY A 58 2.49 4.31 -0.03
CA GLY A 58 3.94 4.09 -0.10
C GLY A 58 4.29 2.91 -1.01
N LEU A 59 3.64 1.76 -0.83
CA LEU A 59 3.84 0.59 -1.69
C LEU A 59 3.35 0.84 -3.11
N THR A 60 2.25 1.57 -3.30
CA THR A 60 1.77 1.93 -4.65
C THR A 60 2.76 2.82 -5.38
N LEU A 61 3.35 3.81 -4.68
CA LEU A 61 4.39 4.67 -5.24
C LEU A 61 5.68 3.91 -5.54
N ASP A 62 6.09 3.00 -4.65
CA ASP A 62 7.27 2.15 -4.87
C ASP A 62 7.08 1.26 -6.10
N ILE A 63 5.92 0.62 -6.24
CA ILE A 63 5.58 -0.19 -7.41
C ILE A 63 5.52 0.66 -8.69
N ALA A 64 5.04 1.90 -8.60
CA ALA A 64 4.98 2.80 -9.75
C ALA A 64 6.37 3.23 -10.22
N LEU A 65 7.26 3.60 -9.30
CA LEU A 65 8.62 4.06 -9.61
C LEU A 65 9.55 2.91 -9.99
N ASN A 66 9.50 1.81 -9.23
CA ASN A 66 10.31 0.61 -9.40
C ASN A 66 9.40 -0.60 -9.70
N PRO A 67 8.85 -0.69 -10.92
CA PRO A 67 8.00 -1.82 -11.28
C PRO A 67 8.80 -3.13 -11.20
N PRO A 68 8.24 -4.19 -10.61
CA PRO A 68 8.85 -5.51 -10.62
C PRO A 68 9.19 -5.98 -12.04
N LYS A 69 10.29 -6.73 -12.19
CA LYS A 69 10.72 -7.33 -13.46
C LYS A 69 9.80 -8.49 -13.86
N SER A 70 8.53 -8.22 -14.11
CA SER A 70 7.56 -9.19 -14.60
C SER A 70 7.03 -8.81 -15.98
N GLN A 71 6.65 -9.81 -16.78
CA GLN A 71 6.06 -9.58 -18.11
C GLN A 71 4.76 -8.74 -18.02
N TYR A 72 4.03 -8.84 -16.91
CA TYR A 72 2.84 -8.03 -16.65
C TYR A 72 3.18 -6.54 -16.59
N TRP A 73 4.17 -6.15 -15.77
CA TRP A 73 4.61 -4.76 -15.65
C TRP A 73 5.30 -4.25 -16.92
N ALA A 74 5.97 -5.13 -17.67
CA ALA A 74 6.50 -4.79 -18.98
C ALA A 74 5.39 -4.38 -19.97
N LYS A 75 4.17 -4.90 -19.85
CA LYS A 75 3.04 -4.56 -20.73
C LYS A 75 2.16 -3.42 -20.19
N TRP A 76 1.91 -3.39 -18.88
CA TRP A 76 0.90 -2.53 -18.25
C TRP A 76 1.45 -1.39 -17.37
N ASN A 77 2.75 -1.11 -17.40
CA ASN A 77 3.30 0.00 -16.63
C ASN A 77 2.63 1.33 -17.03
N LEU A 78 1.84 1.90 -16.10
CA LEU A 78 1.05 3.12 -16.27
C LEU A 78 1.90 4.32 -16.67
N ILE A 79 3.16 4.39 -16.21
CA ILE A 79 4.07 5.50 -16.52
C ILE A 79 4.53 5.45 -17.98
N LYS A 80 4.68 4.25 -18.56
CA LYS A 80 5.14 4.04 -19.94
C LYS A 80 3.99 3.88 -20.95
N MET A 81 2.73 3.86 -20.48
CA MET A 81 1.55 3.77 -21.33
C MET A 81 1.35 4.98 -22.26
N PRO A 82 1.45 6.25 -21.81
CA PRO A 82 1.22 7.39 -22.70
C PRO A 82 2.25 7.47 -23.84
N SER A 83 3.52 7.17 -23.57
CA SER A 83 4.56 7.09 -24.62
C SER A 83 4.28 5.97 -25.63
N ARG A 84 3.76 4.82 -25.18
CA ARG A 84 3.38 3.70 -26.06
C ARG A 84 2.17 3.98 -26.93
N ILE A 85 1.19 4.73 -26.40
CA ILE A 85 0.02 5.16 -27.19
C ILE A 85 0.50 6.12 -28.28
N MET A 86 1.39 7.06 -27.95
CA MET A 86 1.99 7.98 -28.93
C MET A 86 2.84 7.27 -29.99
N GLU A 87 3.66 6.28 -29.61
CA GLU A 87 4.45 5.45 -30.54
C GLU A 87 3.56 4.62 -31.49
N LYS A 88 2.40 4.16 -31.02
CA LYS A 88 1.41 3.46 -31.86
C LYS A 88 0.75 4.37 -32.90
N PHE A 89 0.56 5.65 -32.59
CA PHE A 89 0.10 6.65 -33.57
C PHE A 89 1.22 7.08 -34.54
N GLY A 90 2.50 6.94 -34.16
CA GLY A 90 3.67 7.30 -34.96
C GLY A 90 4.30 6.18 -35.80
N GLY A 91 3.71 4.98 -35.85
CA GLY A 91 4.07 3.93 -36.82
C GLY A 91 5.31 3.07 -36.51
N GLN A 92 6.03 3.30 -35.41
CA GLN A 92 7.22 2.53 -35.03
C GLN A 92 7.00 1.86 -33.67
N ALA A 93 6.16 0.82 -33.63
CA ALA A 93 5.95 0.04 -32.42
C ALA A 93 7.16 -0.90 -32.18
N LYS A 94 8.07 -0.52 -31.30
CA LYS A 94 9.17 -1.39 -30.86
C LYS A 94 8.58 -2.62 -30.13
N PRO A 95 8.92 -3.86 -30.51
CA PRO A 95 8.40 -5.05 -29.84
C PRO A 95 8.83 -5.06 -28.38
N VAL A 96 7.86 -5.26 -27.48
CA VAL A 96 8.09 -5.32 -26.04
C VAL A 96 8.96 -6.54 -25.76
N THR A 97 10.26 -6.32 -25.56
CA THR A 97 11.19 -7.38 -25.19
C THR A 97 10.79 -7.88 -23.81
N PRO A 98 10.52 -9.17 -23.62
CA PRO A 98 10.26 -9.71 -22.29
C PRO A 98 11.48 -9.44 -21.41
N PRO A 99 11.31 -9.12 -20.11
CA PRO A 99 12.43 -9.22 -19.19
C PRO A 99 13.02 -10.63 -19.28
N GLU A 100 14.35 -10.74 -19.36
CA GLU A 100 15.06 -12.01 -19.34
C GLU A 100 14.56 -12.83 -18.13
N PRO A 101 14.15 -14.09 -18.30
CA PRO A 101 13.73 -14.92 -17.17
C PRO A 101 14.86 -14.97 -16.14
N ALA A 102 14.49 -14.97 -14.86
CA ALA A 102 15.48 -15.13 -13.80
C ALA A 102 16.30 -16.40 -14.08
N LYS A 103 17.62 -16.27 -14.14
CA LYS A 103 18.52 -17.39 -14.42
C LYS A 103 18.38 -18.40 -13.28
N LEU A 104 17.78 -19.56 -13.59
CA LEU A 104 17.74 -20.69 -12.66
C LEU A 104 19.14 -21.29 -12.56
N GLY A 105 19.56 -21.63 -11.34
CA GLY A 105 20.77 -22.43 -11.14
C GLY A 105 20.57 -23.88 -11.62
N ALA A 106 21.63 -24.68 -11.53
CA ALA A 106 21.57 -26.11 -11.86
C ALA A 106 20.57 -26.90 -11.00
N ASP A 107 20.22 -26.34 -9.85
CA ASP A 107 19.25 -26.79 -8.86
C ASP A 107 17.80 -26.36 -9.17
N LEU A 108 17.56 -25.68 -10.30
CA LEU A 108 16.27 -25.08 -10.67
C LEU A 108 15.75 -24.04 -9.66
N LEU A 109 16.62 -23.54 -8.77
CA LEU A 109 16.29 -22.52 -7.80
C LEU A 109 16.84 -21.16 -8.27
N THR A 110 16.08 -20.12 -7.93
CA THR A 110 16.54 -18.73 -8.03
C THR A 110 17.39 -18.36 -6.82
N ASP A 111 18.25 -17.35 -6.96
CA ASP A 111 19.10 -16.89 -5.85
C ASP A 111 18.26 -16.46 -4.63
N ALA A 112 17.12 -15.79 -4.86
CA ALA A 112 16.17 -15.42 -3.80
C ALA A 112 15.59 -16.64 -3.07
N SER A 113 15.25 -17.72 -3.79
CA SER A 113 14.80 -18.96 -3.15
C SER A 113 15.91 -19.66 -2.36
N ARG A 114 17.17 -19.60 -2.81
CA ARG A 114 18.30 -20.14 -2.03
C ARG A 114 18.53 -19.36 -0.75
N GLU A 115 18.43 -18.03 -0.80
CA GLU A 115 18.55 -17.17 0.37
C GLU A 115 17.40 -17.43 1.36
N TYR A 116 16.17 -17.60 0.86
CA TYR A 116 15.03 -18.00 1.68
C TYR A 116 15.27 -19.35 2.36
N HIS A 117 15.69 -20.38 1.62
CA HIS A 117 16.02 -21.67 2.21
C HIS A 117 17.15 -21.57 3.24
N ARG A 118 18.16 -20.72 3.01
CA ARG A 118 19.23 -20.49 3.97
C ARG A 118 18.73 -19.88 5.28
N ILE A 119 17.76 -18.97 5.21
CA ILE A 119 17.22 -18.26 6.40
C ILE A 119 16.17 -19.11 7.12
N CYS A 120 15.35 -19.86 6.39
CA CYS A 120 14.17 -20.54 6.92
C CYS A 120 14.32 -22.04 7.17
N ASN A 121 15.34 -22.72 6.60
CA ASN A 121 15.66 -24.13 6.89
C ASN A 121 16.88 -24.28 7.83
N LEU A 122 17.07 -23.34 8.76
CA LEU A 122 17.95 -23.51 9.91
C LEU A 122 17.20 -24.16 11.07
#